data_AF-A0AAU9X875-F1
#
_entry.id   AF-A0AAU9X875-F1
#
_cell.length_a   1.000
_cell.length_b   1.000
_cell.length_c   1.000
_cell.angle_alpha   90.00
_cell.angle_beta   90.00
_cell.angle_gamma   90.00
#
_symmetry.space_group_name_H-M   'P 1'
#
loop_
_entity.id
_entity.type
_entity.pdbx_description
1 polymer ?
#
loop_
_entity_poly.entity_id
_entity_poly.type
_entity_poly.pdbx_seq_one_letter_code
_entity_poly.pdbx_strand_id
1 'polypeptide(L)'
;CFSKAVGVSNSSIILDSFMRAKSHDSSHGYKALPSHGRLNGTRGDGWCAQKNNKKQWLQVDLGKIIEVCAVATQGDINGNEWVIDFKLAYSKSFDGRWQIYKDANDLEVV
;
A
#
# COMPACT_ATOMS: atom_id res chain seq x y z
N CYS A 1 12.03 2.79 16.68
CA CYS A 1 11.40 2.91 15.35
C CYS A 1 9.86 3.02 15.40
N PHE A 2 9.14 2.33 16.30
CA PHE A 2 7.67 2.27 16.31
C PHE A 2 6.91 3.48 16.88
N SER A 3 7.59 4.60 17.17
CA SER A 3 6.98 5.72 17.90
C SER A 3 6.27 6.75 17.02
N LYS A 4 6.48 6.74 15.70
CA LYS A 4 5.86 7.70 14.78
C LYS A 4 5.48 7.04 13.45
N ALA A 5 4.21 7.18 13.07
CA ALA A 5 3.75 6.79 11.75
C ALA A 5 4.40 7.66 10.67
N VAL A 6 4.67 7.06 9.51
CA VAL A 6 5.25 7.75 8.34
C VAL A 6 4.30 8.81 7.76
N GLY A 7 3.00 8.68 8.00
CA GLY A 7 1.97 9.63 7.56
C GLY A 7 1.10 9.15 6.39
N VAL A 8 1.17 7.87 6.02
CA VAL A 8 0.35 7.29 4.92
C VAL A 8 -1.15 7.51 5.13
N SER A 9 -1.64 7.52 6.38
CA SER A 9 -3.05 7.80 6.69
C SER A 9 -3.47 9.25 6.45
N ASN A 10 -2.52 10.19 6.34
CA ASN A 10 -2.78 11.62 6.19
C ASN A 10 -2.51 12.08 4.76
N SER A 11 -3.57 12.48 4.04
CA SER A 11 -3.51 12.94 2.65
C SER A 11 -2.80 14.29 2.46
N SER A 12 -2.55 15.05 3.53
CA SER A 12 -1.72 16.26 3.50
C SER A 12 -0.23 15.97 3.63
N ILE A 13 0.17 14.75 4.05
CA ILE A 13 1.57 14.33 4.17
C ILE A 13 1.97 13.49 2.96
N ILE A 14 1.22 12.40 2.72
CA ILE A 14 1.36 11.58 1.52
C ILE A 14 0.21 11.94 0.60
N LEU A 15 0.46 12.71 -0.46
CA LEU A 15 -0.59 13.17 -1.37
C LEU A 15 -1.27 11.99 -2.08
N ASP A 16 -2.50 12.18 -2.56
CA ASP A 16 -3.20 11.14 -3.34
C ASP A 16 -2.42 10.72 -4.58
N SER A 17 -1.70 11.66 -5.21
CA SER A 17 -0.82 11.41 -6.36
C SER A 17 0.42 10.55 -6.04
N PHE A 18 0.74 10.38 -4.75
CA PHE A 18 1.84 9.53 -4.29
C PHE A 18 1.41 8.07 -4.10
N MET A 19 0.11 7.78 -4.20
CA MET A 19 -0.42 6.43 -4.14
C MET A 19 -0.80 5.96 -5.55
N ARG A 20 -0.18 4.88 -6.00
CA ARG A 20 -0.44 4.26 -7.30
C ARG A 20 -0.71 2.79 -7.11
N ALA A 21 -1.43 2.18 -8.04
CA ALA A 21 -1.61 0.73 -8.05
C ALA A 21 -1.51 0.20 -9.46
N LYS A 22 -1.29 -1.11 -9.59
CA LYS A 22 -1.36 -1.78 -10.89
C LYS A 22 -2.72 -1.63 -11.54
N SER A 23 -3.77 -1.71 -10.73
CA SER A 23 -5.15 -1.56 -11.13
C SER A 23 -6.00 -1.18 -9.93
N HIS A 24 -7.19 -0.68 -10.19
CA HIS A 24 -8.27 -0.58 -9.21
C HIS A 24 -9.53 -1.19 -9.82
N ASP A 25 -10.43 -1.70 -8.99
CA ASP A 25 -11.66 -2.30 -9.48
C ASP A 25 -12.63 -1.22 -9.98
N SER A 26 -12.82 -1.19 -11.31
CA SER A 26 -13.73 -0.28 -11.99
C SER A 26 -15.19 -0.48 -11.61
N SER A 27 -15.59 -1.67 -11.12
CA SER A 27 -16.97 -1.91 -10.66
C SER A 27 -17.29 -1.14 -9.36
N HIS A 28 -16.28 -0.92 -8.51
CA HIS A 28 -16.35 -0.08 -7.32
C HIS A 28 -16.05 1.41 -7.63
N GLY A 29 -15.68 1.72 -8.87
CA GLY A 29 -15.44 3.07 -9.35
C GLY A 29 -14.41 3.83 -8.52
N TYR A 30 -14.74 5.08 -8.15
CA TYR A 30 -13.85 5.94 -7.37
C TYR A 30 -13.63 5.44 -5.93
N LYS A 31 -14.47 4.53 -5.41
CA LYS A 31 -14.35 4.06 -4.03
C LYS A 31 -13.13 3.18 -3.80
N ALA A 32 -12.69 2.46 -4.84
CA ALA A 32 -11.56 1.53 -4.82
C ALA A 32 -10.21 2.16 -5.24
N LEU A 33 -10.13 3.49 -5.35
CA LEU A 33 -8.93 4.17 -5.82
C LEU A 33 -7.71 3.87 -4.93
N PRO A 34 -6.49 3.85 -5.49
CA PRO A 34 -5.27 3.61 -4.70
C PRO A 34 -5.11 4.57 -3.52
N SER A 35 -5.52 5.84 -3.69
CA SER A 35 -5.48 6.86 -2.65
C SER A 35 -6.46 6.63 -1.49
N HIS A 36 -7.40 5.70 -1.64
CA HIS A 36 -8.33 5.28 -0.58
C HIS A 36 -7.79 4.11 0.26
N GLY A 37 -6.68 3.47 -0.14
CA GLY A 37 -5.98 2.43 0.63
C GLY A 37 -5.21 2.97 1.86
N ARG A 38 -5.78 3.96 2.56
CA ARG A 38 -5.19 4.60 3.73
C ARG A 38 -5.79 4.01 5.00
N LEU A 39 -4.95 3.77 6.01
CA LEU A 39 -5.39 3.29 7.31
C LEU A 39 -6.41 4.26 7.92
N ASN A 40 -7.55 3.73 8.38
CA ASN A 40 -8.71 4.45 8.90
C ASN A 40 -9.32 5.47 7.91
N GLY A 41 -9.10 5.28 6.61
CA GLY A 41 -9.69 6.14 5.57
C GLY A 41 -11.20 5.93 5.44
N THR A 42 -11.94 7.00 5.15
CA THR A 42 -13.41 7.00 5.04
C THR A 42 -13.94 7.52 3.69
N ARG A 43 -13.03 7.89 2.77
CA ARG A 43 -13.38 8.47 1.45
C ARG A 43 -13.92 7.44 0.44
N GLY A 44 -13.80 6.16 0.77
CA GLY A 44 -14.24 5.02 -0.04
C GLY A 44 -14.06 3.75 0.77
N ASP A 45 -13.94 2.63 0.06
CA ASP A 45 -13.99 1.30 0.66
C ASP A 45 -12.56 0.73 0.92
N GLY A 46 -11.52 1.49 0.57
CA GLY A 46 -10.14 1.04 0.55
C GLY A 46 -9.60 0.95 -0.88
N TRP A 47 -8.41 0.39 -1.06
CA TRP A 47 -7.94 0.02 -2.41
C TRP A 47 -8.33 -1.42 -2.70
N CYS A 48 -9.00 -1.64 -3.84
CA CYS A 48 -9.30 -2.98 -4.34
C CYS A 48 -8.77 -3.10 -5.76
N ALA A 49 -8.03 -4.17 -6.06
CA ALA A 49 -7.46 -4.40 -7.39
C ALA A 49 -8.50 -4.97 -8.36
N GLN A 50 -8.38 -4.67 -9.66
CA GLN A 50 -9.32 -5.16 -10.67
C GLN A 50 -9.33 -6.68 -10.82
N LYS A 51 -8.19 -7.34 -10.53
CA LYS A 51 -8.04 -8.78 -10.67
C LYS A 51 -7.53 -9.38 -9.36
N ASN A 52 -8.20 -10.41 -8.86
CA ASN A 52 -7.74 -11.18 -7.72
C ASN A 52 -6.59 -12.12 -8.14
N ASN A 53 -5.35 -11.61 -8.12
CA ASN A 53 -4.15 -12.41 -8.32
C ASN A 53 -2.92 -11.78 -7.65
N LYS A 54 -1.86 -12.59 -7.50
CA LYS A 54 -0.60 -12.20 -6.84
C LYS A 54 0.25 -11.19 -7.61
N LYS A 55 -0.20 -10.69 -8.76
CA LYS A 55 0.56 -9.74 -9.61
C LYS A 55 0.09 -8.30 -9.42
N GLN A 56 -0.88 -8.04 -8.55
CA GLN A 56 -1.36 -6.70 -8.21
C GLN A 56 -0.50 -6.09 -7.10
N TRP A 57 -0.45 -4.77 -7.07
CA TRP A 57 0.32 -4.04 -6.08
C TRP A 57 -0.30 -2.67 -5.83
N LEU A 58 -0.11 -2.18 -4.60
CA LEU A 58 -0.31 -0.80 -4.17
C LEU A 58 1.05 -0.23 -3.79
N GLN A 59 1.42 0.87 -4.43
CA GLN A 59 2.66 1.59 -4.23
C GLN A 59 2.38 2.89 -3.48
N VAL A 60 3.21 3.19 -2.49
CA VAL A 60 3.21 4.47 -1.79
C VAL A 60 4.58 5.12 -1.95
N ASP A 61 4.61 6.28 -2.61
CA ASP A 61 5.78 7.16 -2.64
C ASP A 61 5.86 7.94 -1.32
N LEU A 62 6.97 7.80 -0.61
CA LEU A 62 7.18 8.44 0.69
C LEU A 62 7.78 9.85 0.57
N GLY A 63 8.14 10.28 -0.65
CA GLY A 63 8.72 11.59 -0.96
C GLY A 63 10.15 11.80 -0.47
N LYS A 64 10.67 10.89 0.37
CA LYS A 64 12.03 10.91 0.91
C LYS A 64 12.45 9.51 1.34
N ILE A 65 13.76 9.29 1.41
CA ILE A 65 14.32 8.05 1.96
C ILE A 65 14.10 8.06 3.47
N ILE A 66 13.44 7.03 3.98
CA ILE A 66 13.23 6.81 5.41
C ILE A 66 13.48 5.36 5.76
N GLU A 67 13.80 5.10 7.02
CA GLU A 67 13.79 3.77 7.59
C GLU A 67 12.35 3.35 7.89
N VAL A 68 11.90 2.26 7.26
CA VAL A 68 10.57 1.67 7.48
C VAL A 68 10.73 0.43 8.35
N CYS A 69 10.11 0.46 9.53
CA CYS A 69 10.28 -0.60 10.53
C CYS A 69 9.05 -1.50 10.69
N ALA A 70 7.88 -1.08 10.19
CA ALA A 70 6.67 -1.89 10.17
C ALA A 70 5.67 -1.35 9.13
N VAL A 71 4.76 -2.24 8.73
CA VAL A 71 3.60 -1.93 7.89
C VAL A 71 2.35 -2.37 8.65
N ALA A 72 1.36 -1.48 8.73
CA ALA A 72 0.03 -1.83 9.21
C ALA A 72 -0.92 -1.93 8.00
N THR A 73 -1.74 -2.98 7.98
CA THR A 73 -2.74 -3.22 6.93
C THR A 73 -4.14 -3.16 7.53
N GLN A 74 -5.13 -2.86 6.69
CA GLN A 74 -6.55 -2.88 7.04
C GLN A 74 -7.34 -3.32 5.81
N GLY A 75 -8.43 -4.06 6.06
CA GLY A 75 -9.35 -4.49 5.02
C GLY A 75 -10.33 -3.41 4.59
N ASP A 76 -11.27 -3.80 3.74
CA ASP A 76 -12.39 -2.97 3.34
C ASP A 76 -13.22 -2.55 4.57
N ILE A 77 -13.54 -1.25 4.65
CA ILE A 77 -14.31 -0.68 5.76
C ILE A 77 -15.81 -1.03 5.70
N ASN A 78 -16.34 -1.23 4.49
CA ASN A 78 -17.76 -1.50 4.22
C ASN A 78 -17.99 -2.93 3.69
N GLY A 79 -16.92 -3.65 3.37
CA GLY A 79 -16.92 -5.01 2.84
C GLY A 79 -16.44 -6.08 3.81
N ASN A 80 -16.28 -7.30 3.29
CA ASN A 80 -15.71 -8.46 3.97
C ASN A 80 -14.47 -8.97 3.22
N GLU A 81 -13.68 -8.04 2.68
CA GLU A 81 -12.48 -8.31 1.90
C GLU A 81 -11.24 -7.74 2.61
N TRP A 82 -10.21 -8.57 2.76
CA TRP A 82 -8.92 -8.16 3.27
C TRP A 82 -7.79 -9.02 2.69
N VAL A 83 -6.59 -8.46 2.68
CA VAL A 83 -5.38 -9.19 2.31
C VAL A 83 -4.82 -9.88 3.55
N ILE A 84 -4.61 -11.19 3.47
CA ILE A 84 -4.03 -11.99 4.55
C ILE A 84 -2.51 -12.08 4.46
N ASP A 85 -1.97 -12.22 3.24
CA ASP A 85 -0.56 -12.42 2.96
C ASP A 85 -0.12 -11.46 1.85
N PHE A 86 1.06 -10.87 1.98
CA PHE A 86 1.62 -9.97 0.98
C PHE A 86 3.16 -9.97 0.99
N LYS A 87 3.74 -9.82 -0.20
CA LYS A 87 5.17 -9.52 -0.32
C LYS A 87 5.39 -8.01 -0.30
N LEU A 88 6.40 -7.56 0.43
CA LEU A 88 6.84 -6.18 0.41
C LEU A 88 8.01 -6.02 -0.57
N ALA A 89 7.95 -5.00 -1.42
CA ALA A 89 9.07 -4.56 -2.23
C ALA A 89 9.33 -3.07 -1.98
N TYR A 90 10.60 -2.66 -2.04
CA TYR A 90 10.99 -1.28 -1.85
C TYR A 90 11.99 -0.83 -2.93
N SER A 91 12.03 0.48 -3.16
CA SER A 91 13.03 1.14 -3.99
C SER A 91 13.48 2.42 -3.31
N LYS A 92 14.74 2.81 -3.56
CA LYS A 92 15.31 4.10 -3.15
C LYS A 92 15.34 5.10 -4.31
N SER A 93 14.87 4.70 -5.50
CA SER A 93 14.93 5.46 -6.75
C SER A 93 13.65 5.29 -7.58
N PHE A 94 13.38 6.26 -8.46
CA PHE A 94 12.24 6.23 -9.39
C PHE A 94 12.52 5.47 -10.70
N ASP A 95 13.63 4.75 -10.79
CA ASP A 95 14.08 4.03 -11.99
C ASP A 95 13.41 2.67 -12.19
N GLY A 96 12.44 2.32 -11.35
CA GLY A 96 11.68 1.08 -11.44
C GLY A 96 12.41 -0.16 -10.95
N ARG A 97 13.60 -0.03 -10.35
CA ARG A 97 14.31 -1.16 -9.74
C ARG A 97 13.82 -1.42 -8.31
N TRP A 98 13.13 -2.53 -8.13
CA TRP A 98 12.57 -2.94 -6.85
C TRP A 98 13.38 -4.07 -6.22
N GLN A 99 13.56 -3.99 -4.91
CA GLN A 99 14.11 -5.06 -4.08
C GLN A 99 12.99 -5.68 -3.27
N ILE A 100 12.91 -7.01 -3.27
CA ILE A 100 11.98 -7.73 -2.40
C ILE A 100 12.54 -7.70 -0.97
N TYR A 101 11.68 -7.36 -0.02
CA TYR A 101 12.01 -7.44 1.39
C TYR A 101 12.19 -8.89 1.80
N LYS A 102 13.24 -9.13 2.57
CA LYS A 102 13.57 -10.42 3.15
C LYS A 102 13.80 -10.25 4.64
N ASP A 103 13.50 -11.29 5.40
CA ASP A 103 13.75 -11.31 6.84
C ASP A 103 15.26 -11.39 7.17
N ALA A 104 15.58 -11.49 8.46
CA ALA A 104 16.96 -11.60 8.93
C ALA A 104 17.69 -12.87 8.44
N ASN A 105 16.96 -13.86 7.91
CA ASN A 105 17.51 -15.10 7.37
C ASN A 105 17.58 -15.09 5.82
N ASP A 106 17.41 -13.93 5.18
CA ASP A 106 17.36 -13.76 3.72
C ASP A 106 16.21 -14.54 3.06
N LEU A 107 15.14 -14.85 3.81
CA LEU A 107 13.93 -15.47 3.28
C LEU A 107 12.91 -14.40 2.88
N GLU A 108 12.29 -14.58 1.72
CA GLU A 108 11.16 -13.73 1.31
C GLU A 108 10.00 -13.91 2.28
N VAL A 109 9.51 -12.80 2.83
CA VAL A 109 8.35 -12.80 3.72
C VAL A 109 7.08 -12.70 2.86
N VAL A 110 6.10 -13.53 3.18
CA VAL A 110 4.76 -13.59 2.58
C VAL A 110 3.74 -13.34 3.67
#